data_AF-A0A836SHR3-F1
#
_entry.id   AF-A0A836SHR3-F1
#
_cell.length_a   1.000
_cell.length_b   1.000
_cell.length_c   1.000
_cell.angle_alpha   90.00
_cell.angle_beta   90.00
_cell.angle_gamma   90.00
#
_symmetry.space_group_name_H-M   'P 1'
#
loop_
_entity.id
_entity.type
_entity.pdbx_description
1 polymer ?
#
loop_
_entity_poly.entity_id
_entity_poly.type
_entity_poly.pdbx_seq_one_letter_code
_entity_poly.pdbx_strand_id
1 'polypeptide(L)'
;MINLSDDERDAITELFNISVGNAANSLSNMVEDKVQLSVPDLILTEREQAATYIQEHSSNRISAIQQSFKGTFDGTAVLFFPEEKSLELVRTLLQEDVPLDSLTDLEQDSMVEVGNIILNAILVSFSEMLDMDVRSNLPQFLSGNCYHLLDKLFSQPPHARCAG
;
A
#
# COMPACT_ATOMS: atom_id res chain seq x y z
N MET A 1 -11.05 19.11 -11.79
CA MET A 1 -10.75 17.66 -11.84
C MET A 1 -9.65 17.48 -12.86
N ILE A 2 -8.49 16.94 -12.46
CA ILE A 2 -7.41 16.61 -13.38
C ILE A 2 -7.86 15.35 -14.13
N ASN A 3 -7.85 15.39 -15.46
CA ASN A 3 -8.19 14.23 -16.28
C ASN A 3 -6.94 13.80 -17.05
N LEU A 4 -6.55 12.53 -16.92
CA LEU A 4 -5.48 11.95 -17.73
C LEU A 4 -6.03 11.61 -19.11
N SER A 5 -5.22 11.84 -20.14
CA SER A 5 -5.41 11.20 -21.43
C SER A 5 -5.27 9.68 -21.32
N ASP A 6 -5.77 8.94 -22.31
CA ASP A 6 -5.63 7.49 -22.35
C ASP A 6 -4.15 7.07 -22.36
N ASP A 7 -3.32 7.76 -23.15
CA ASP A 7 -1.87 7.52 -23.20
C ASP A 7 -1.19 7.75 -21.84
N GLU A 8 -1.54 8.81 -21.12
CA GLU A 8 -0.99 9.07 -19.77
C GLU A 8 -1.45 8.02 -18.76
N ARG A 9 -2.72 7.59 -18.83
CA ARG A 9 -3.25 6.54 -17.96
C ARG A 9 -2.56 5.21 -18.21
N ASP A 10 -2.38 4.84 -19.47
CA ASP A 10 -1.70 3.61 -19.87
C ASP A 10 -0.22 3.64 -19.44
N ALA A 11 0.47 4.77 -19.65
CA ALA A 11 1.86 4.93 -19.23
C ALA A 11 2.02 4.79 -17.70
N ILE A 12 1.14 5.41 -16.91
CA ILE A 12 1.19 5.29 -15.45
C ILE A 12 0.84 3.85 -15.02
N THR A 13 -0.17 3.23 -15.65
CA THR A 13 -0.59 1.85 -15.33
C THR A 13 0.54 0.85 -15.64
N GLU A 14 1.25 1.02 -16.74
CA GLU A 14 2.41 0.20 -17.09
C GLU A 14 3.56 0.38 -16.10
N LEU A 15 3.84 1.63 -15.71
CA LEU A 15 4.82 1.93 -14.67
C LEU A 15 4.49 1.21 -13.35
N PHE A 16 3.23 1.25 -12.93
CA PHE A 16 2.78 0.53 -11.75
C PHE A 16 2.92 -0.99 -11.92
N ASN A 17 2.57 -1.55 -13.07
CA ASN A 17 2.72 -2.99 -13.34
C ASN A 17 4.20 -3.43 -13.27
N ILE A 18 5.13 -2.65 -13.82
CA ILE A 18 6.58 -2.90 -13.69
C ILE A 18 6.99 -2.87 -12.21
N SER A 19 6.55 -1.84 -11.48
CA SER A 19 6.89 -1.64 -10.07
C SER A 19 6.41 -2.79 -9.18
N VAL A 20 5.15 -3.20 -9.32
CA VAL A 20 4.58 -4.30 -8.52
C VAL A 20 5.10 -5.66 -8.99
N GLY A 21 5.55 -5.79 -10.24
CA GLY A 21 6.28 -6.97 -10.73
C GLY A 21 7.61 -7.16 -10.00
N ASN A 22 8.37 -6.08 -9.79
CA ASN A 22 9.58 -6.11 -8.97
C ASN A 22 9.29 -6.48 -7.52
N ALA A 23 8.23 -5.91 -6.93
CA ALA A 23 7.77 -6.30 -5.60
C ALA A 23 7.39 -7.79 -5.53
N ALA A 24 6.67 -8.30 -6.52
CA ALA A 24 6.26 -9.70 -6.60
C ALA A 24 7.46 -10.66 -6.63
N ASN A 25 8.54 -10.30 -7.33
CA ASN A 25 9.78 -11.09 -7.34
C ASN A 25 10.42 -11.14 -5.95
N SER A 26 10.51 -9.99 -5.26
CA SER A 26 11.05 -9.92 -3.90
C SER A 26 10.20 -10.72 -2.90
N LEU A 27 8.87 -10.58 -2.99
CA LEU A 27 7.94 -11.36 -2.16
C LEU A 27 8.04 -12.85 -2.46
N SER A 28 8.17 -13.26 -3.73
CA SER A 28 8.34 -14.67 -4.10
C SER A 28 9.57 -15.29 -3.46
N ASN A 29 10.68 -14.56 -3.45
CA ASN A 29 11.91 -15.00 -2.79
C ASN A 29 11.74 -15.08 -1.27
N MET A 30 10.97 -14.17 -0.68
CA MET A 30 10.72 -14.12 0.77
C MET A 30 9.84 -15.30 1.24
N VAL A 31 8.85 -15.70 0.47
CA VAL A 31 7.91 -16.78 0.83
C VAL A 31 8.29 -18.14 0.29
N GLU A 32 9.34 -18.21 -0.54
CA GLU A 32 9.77 -19.40 -1.28
C GLU A 32 8.65 -20.02 -2.15
N ASP A 33 7.73 -19.20 -2.63
CA ASP A 33 6.62 -19.59 -3.51
C ASP A 33 6.33 -18.48 -4.53
N LYS A 34 5.60 -18.82 -5.59
CA LYS A 34 5.33 -17.90 -6.69
C LYS A 34 4.27 -16.86 -6.29
N VAL A 35 4.70 -15.60 -6.17
CA VAL A 35 3.82 -14.44 -6.00
C VAL A 35 3.65 -13.74 -7.36
N GLN A 36 2.40 -13.40 -7.70
CA GLN A 36 2.08 -12.58 -8.88
C GLN A 36 1.26 -11.38 -8.44
N LEU A 37 1.69 -10.19 -8.87
CA LEU A 37 0.98 -8.94 -8.66
C LEU A 37 0.74 -8.27 -10.01
N SER A 38 -0.38 -7.57 -10.13
CA SER A 38 -0.75 -6.77 -11.30
C SER A 38 -1.62 -5.61 -10.86
N VAL A 39 -1.57 -4.51 -11.59
CA VAL A 39 -2.47 -3.36 -11.41
C VAL A 39 -3.53 -3.42 -12.51
N PRO A 40 -4.77 -3.83 -12.17
CA PRO A 40 -5.82 -4.01 -13.17
C PRO A 40 -6.42 -2.68 -13.65
N ASP A 41 -6.49 -1.68 -12.76
CA ASP A 41 -7.15 -0.41 -13.02
C ASP A 41 -6.42 0.73 -12.30
N LEU A 42 -6.43 1.92 -12.92
CA LEU A 42 -5.96 3.17 -12.33
C LEU A 42 -7.12 4.17 -12.32
N ILE A 43 -7.39 4.80 -11.17
CA ILE A 43 -8.45 5.81 -11.02
C ILE A 43 -7.88 7.05 -10.33
N LEU A 44 -7.95 8.21 -10.99
CA LEU A 44 -7.74 9.49 -10.33
C LEU A 44 -9.05 9.98 -9.75
N THR A 45 -9.07 10.21 -8.44
CA THR A 45 -10.28 10.62 -7.75
C THR A 45 -9.95 11.50 -6.54
N GLU A 46 -10.99 12.13 -5.99
CA GLU A 46 -10.87 12.92 -4.77
C GLU A 46 -10.84 11.99 -3.55
N ARG A 47 -10.23 12.45 -2.45
CA ARG A 47 -10.05 11.64 -1.24
C ARG A 47 -11.36 11.08 -0.69
N GLU A 48 -12.43 11.88 -0.72
CA GLU A 48 -13.75 11.48 -0.25
C GLU A 48 -14.33 10.32 -1.08
N GLN A 49 -14.17 10.39 -2.41
CA GLN A 49 -14.64 9.35 -3.33
C GLN A 49 -13.80 8.07 -3.18
N ALA A 50 -12.48 8.19 -2.99
CA ALA A 50 -11.62 7.05 -2.67
C ALA A 50 -12.04 6.38 -1.35
N ALA A 51 -12.34 7.18 -0.31
CA ALA A 51 -12.80 6.66 0.97
C ALA A 51 -14.11 5.87 0.82
N THR A 52 -15.09 6.42 0.10
CA THR A 52 -16.35 5.72 -0.21
C THR A 52 -16.11 4.42 -0.96
N TYR A 53 -15.27 4.44 -2.00
CA TYR A 53 -14.94 3.23 -2.76
C TYR A 53 -14.36 2.13 -1.87
N ILE A 54 -13.40 2.47 -1.00
CA ILE A 54 -12.80 1.51 -0.07
C ILE A 54 -13.84 0.98 0.93
N GLN A 55 -14.73 1.83 1.45
CA GLN A 55 -15.79 1.43 2.38
C GLN A 55 -16.78 0.45 1.74
N GLU A 56 -17.16 0.68 0.48
CA GLU A 56 -18.11 -0.18 -0.24
C GLU A 56 -17.52 -1.57 -0.57
N HIS A 57 -16.20 -1.66 -0.67
CA HIS A 57 -15.49 -2.90 -1.06
C HIS A 57 -14.76 -3.58 0.10
N SER A 58 -14.94 -3.10 1.34
CA SER A 58 -14.28 -3.64 2.53
C SER A 58 -15.28 -4.03 3.62
N SER A 59 -14.88 -4.99 4.46
CA SER A 59 -15.58 -5.31 5.70
C SER A 59 -15.49 -4.15 6.71
N ASN A 60 -16.14 -4.30 7.86
CA ASN A 60 -16.17 -3.26 8.91
C ASN A 60 -14.76 -2.90 9.46
N ARG A 61 -13.78 -3.78 9.29
CA ARG A 61 -12.38 -3.58 9.69
C ARG A 61 -11.44 -3.77 8.51
N ILE A 62 -10.40 -2.94 8.47
CA ILE A 62 -9.36 -2.94 7.45
C ILE A 62 -7.99 -2.76 8.10
N SER A 63 -6.99 -3.29 7.42
CA SER A 63 -5.57 -3.07 7.71
C SER A 63 -4.98 -2.20 6.62
N ALA A 64 -4.03 -1.33 6.96
CA ALA A 64 -3.38 -0.44 6.02
C ALA A 64 -1.89 -0.29 6.33
N ILE A 65 -1.08 -0.20 5.28
CA ILE A 65 0.32 0.20 5.37
C ILE A 65 0.47 1.58 4.74
N GLN A 66 0.87 2.56 5.56
CA GLN A 66 1.10 3.92 5.11
C GLN A 66 2.59 4.23 5.06
N GLN A 67 3.03 4.89 4.00
CA GLN A 67 4.38 5.45 3.91
C GLN A 67 4.32 6.88 3.38
N SER A 68 4.84 7.82 4.16
CA SER A 68 4.98 9.22 3.72
C SER A 68 6.33 9.42 3.04
N PHE A 69 6.35 10.28 2.02
CA PHE A 69 7.55 10.60 1.27
C PHE A 69 7.62 12.10 0.97
N LYS A 70 8.84 12.58 0.70
CA LYS A 70 9.18 13.97 0.42
C LYS A 70 10.20 14.08 -0.70
N GLY A 71 10.31 15.27 -1.29
CA GLY A 71 11.35 15.59 -2.27
C GLY A 71 10.83 16.54 -3.34
N THR A 72 10.86 16.13 -4.60
CA THR A 72 10.26 16.90 -5.71
C THR A 72 8.77 17.19 -5.45
N PHE A 73 8.09 16.27 -4.77
CA PHE A 73 6.76 16.47 -4.20
C PHE A 73 6.63 15.68 -2.90
N ASP A 74 5.72 16.16 -2.04
CA ASP A 74 5.39 15.52 -0.77
C ASP A 74 4.09 14.74 -0.92
N GLY A 75 4.05 13.55 -0.32
CA GLY A 75 2.88 12.70 -0.44
C GLY A 75 2.84 11.58 0.57
N THR A 76 1.82 10.74 0.43
CA THR A 76 1.62 9.57 1.25
C THR A 76 1.04 8.46 0.38
N ALA A 77 1.75 7.34 0.33
CA ALA A 77 1.28 6.11 -0.28
C ALA A 77 0.62 5.25 0.79
N VAL A 78 -0.47 4.57 0.42
CA VAL A 78 -1.20 3.68 1.33
C VAL A 78 -1.57 2.40 0.60
N LEU A 79 -1.28 1.26 1.19
CA LEU A 79 -1.84 -0.04 0.82
C LEU A 79 -2.97 -0.37 1.77
N PHE A 80 -4.08 -0.85 1.23
CA PHE A 80 -5.23 -1.29 2.01
C PHE A 80 -5.46 -2.79 1.83
N PHE A 81 -5.79 -3.46 2.94
CA PHE A 81 -6.10 -4.87 2.97
C PHE A 81 -7.39 -5.07 3.76
N PRO A 82 -8.34 -5.87 3.26
CA PRO A 82 -9.36 -6.45 4.13
C PRO A 82 -8.67 -7.23 5.26
N GLU A 83 -9.13 -7.08 6.51
CA GLU A 83 -8.45 -7.68 7.68
C GLU A 83 -8.31 -9.21 7.58
N GLU A 84 -9.29 -9.89 7.01
CA GLU A 84 -9.22 -11.34 6.78
C GLU A 84 -8.07 -11.71 5.81
N LYS A 85 -7.79 -10.85 4.82
CA LYS A 85 -6.74 -11.07 3.82
C LYS A 85 -5.35 -10.68 4.32
N SER A 86 -5.22 -9.73 5.25
CA SER A 86 -3.93 -9.46 5.89
C SER A 86 -3.47 -10.66 6.71
N LEU A 87 -4.34 -11.28 7.51
CA LEU A 87 -3.99 -12.45 8.32
C LEU A 87 -3.64 -13.69 7.48
N GLU A 88 -4.37 -13.93 6.38
CA GLU A 88 -4.02 -15.01 5.43
C GLU A 88 -2.61 -14.81 4.84
N LEU A 89 -2.26 -13.57 4.49
CA LEU A 89 -0.95 -13.23 3.98
C LEU A 89 0.13 -13.50 5.04
N VAL A 90 -0.05 -13.01 6.27
CA VAL A 90 0.90 -13.23 7.38
C VAL A 90 1.12 -14.72 7.63
N ARG A 91 0.05 -15.52 7.65
CA ARG A 91 0.17 -16.98 7.80
C ARG A 91 1.02 -17.61 6.69
N THR A 92 0.86 -17.13 5.46
CA THR A 92 1.66 -17.60 4.32
C THR A 92 3.14 -17.22 4.48
N LEU A 93 3.44 -16.00 4.95
CA LEU A 93 4.81 -15.53 5.17
C LEU A 93 5.52 -16.32 6.27
N LEU A 94 4.81 -16.65 7.34
CA LEU A 94 5.38 -17.37 8.48
C LEU A 94 5.55 -18.87 8.21
N GLN A 95 4.98 -19.41 7.12
CA GLN A 95 5.00 -20.83 6.78
C GLN A 95 4.57 -21.77 7.93
N GLU A 96 3.81 -21.25 8.90
CA GLU A 96 3.47 -21.94 10.12
C GLU A 96 1.94 -22.14 10.21
N ASP A 97 1.53 -23.29 10.74
CA ASP A 97 0.15 -23.54 11.19
C ASP A 97 -0.09 -22.84 12.56
N VAL A 98 0.18 -21.54 12.61
CA VAL A 98 -0.05 -20.74 13.82
C VAL A 98 -1.55 -20.52 14.01
N PRO A 99 -2.09 -20.72 15.23
CA PRO A 99 -3.44 -20.27 15.55
C PRO A 99 -3.61 -18.77 15.29
N LEU A 100 -4.79 -18.38 14.76
CA LEU A 100 -5.12 -16.98 14.45
C LEU A 100 -4.88 -16.01 15.63
N ASP A 101 -5.11 -16.47 16.85
CA ASP A 101 -4.93 -15.67 18.07
C ASP A 101 -3.47 -15.24 18.29
N SER A 102 -2.49 -16.03 17.83
CA SER A 102 -1.06 -15.69 17.92
C SER A 102 -0.52 -14.97 16.67
N LEU A 103 -1.29 -14.96 15.57
CA LEU A 103 -0.93 -14.21 14.37
C LEU A 103 -1.10 -12.70 14.56
N THR A 104 -1.99 -12.26 15.44
CA THR A 104 -2.24 -10.83 15.70
C THR A 104 -0.98 -10.09 16.17
N ASP A 105 -0.15 -10.74 16.99
CA ASP A 105 1.09 -10.14 17.51
C ASP A 105 2.18 -10.04 16.43
N LEU A 106 2.15 -10.93 15.43
CA LEU A 106 3.10 -10.97 14.31
C LEU A 106 2.60 -10.23 13.06
N GLU A 107 1.30 -9.92 13.02
CA GLU A 107 0.64 -9.29 11.87
C GLU A 107 1.31 -7.97 11.54
N GLN A 108 1.52 -7.13 12.56
CA GLN A 108 2.08 -5.81 12.37
C GLN A 108 3.42 -5.86 11.64
N ASP A 109 4.40 -6.58 12.18
CA ASP A 109 5.76 -6.61 11.64
C ASP A 109 5.81 -7.26 10.26
N SER A 110 5.04 -8.33 10.08
CA SER A 110 4.93 -9.04 8.81
C SER A 110 4.30 -8.16 7.72
N MET A 111 3.22 -7.46 8.05
CA MET A 111 2.54 -6.56 7.12
C MET A 111 3.39 -5.32 6.82
N VAL A 112 4.15 -4.81 7.79
CA VAL A 112 5.14 -3.75 7.56
C VAL A 112 6.19 -4.20 6.56
N GLU A 113 6.71 -5.43 6.65
CA GLU A 113 7.70 -5.94 5.70
C GLU A 113 7.12 -6.09 4.28
N VAL A 114 5.93 -6.66 4.14
CA VAL A 114 5.24 -6.71 2.84
C VAL A 114 5.02 -5.31 2.27
N GLY A 115 4.49 -4.41 3.09
CA GLY A 115 4.21 -3.05 2.68
C GLY A 115 5.48 -2.30 2.30
N ASN A 116 6.59 -2.54 3.00
CA ASN A 116 7.91 -2.00 2.70
C ASN A 116 8.39 -2.47 1.32
N ILE A 117 8.27 -3.76 1.01
CA ILE A 117 8.65 -4.33 -0.29
C ILE A 117 7.82 -3.70 -1.42
N ILE A 118 6.50 -3.65 -1.27
CA ILE A 118 5.60 -3.14 -2.32
C ILE A 118 5.74 -1.63 -2.49
N LEU A 119 5.65 -0.85 -1.41
CA LEU A 119 5.68 0.60 -1.50
C LEU A 119 7.05 1.13 -1.92
N ASN A 120 8.16 0.54 -1.45
CA ASN A 120 9.48 0.97 -1.92
C ASN A 120 9.68 0.64 -3.39
N ALA A 121 9.24 -0.53 -3.88
CA ALA A 121 9.36 -0.86 -5.30
C ALA A 121 8.63 0.17 -6.18
N ILE A 122 7.46 0.64 -5.74
CA ILE A 122 6.70 1.72 -6.41
C ILE A 122 7.46 3.05 -6.32
N LEU A 123 7.83 3.49 -5.11
CA LEU A 123 8.45 4.81 -4.92
C LEU A 123 9.81 4.94 -5.62
N VAL A 124 10.61 3.86 -5.63
CA VAL A 124 11.88 3.80 -6.35
C VAL A 124 11.65 3.88 -7.86
N SER A 125 10.72 3.08 -8.40
CA SER A 125 10.41 3.11 -9.83
C SER A 125 9.89 4.49 -10.28
N PHE A 126 9.07 5.15 -9.45
CA PHE A 126 8.64 6.53 -9.68
C PHE A 126 9.83 7.51 -9.69
N SER A 127 10.75 7.37 -8.73
CA SER A 127 11.96 8.20 -8.65
C SER A 127 12.85 8.05 -9.89
N GLU A 128 13.10 6.82 -10.33
CA GLU A 128 13.96 6.52 -11.47
C GLU A 128 13.33 6.87 -12.81
N MET A 129 12.07 6.50 -13.05
CA MET A 129 11.42 6.70 -14.34
C MET A 129 11.04 8.15 -14.62
N LEU A 130 10.76 8.93 -13.57
CA LEU A 130 10.38 10.35 -13.69
C LEU A 130 11.53 11.31 -13.37
N ASP A 131 12.73 10.80 -13.06
CA ASP A 131 13.91 11.58 -12.64
C ASP A 131 13.61 12.52 -11.46
N MET A 132 12.97 11.97 -10.42
CA MET A 132 12.48 12.72 -9.25
C MET A 132 13.24 12.32 -7.98
N ASP A 133 13.63 13.29 -7.14
CA ASP A 133 14.13 12.99 -5.80
C ASP A 133 12.93 12.63 -4.91
N VAL A 134 12.90 11.39 -4.43
CA VAL A 134 11.87 10.89 -3.52
C VAL A 134 12.56 10.21 -2.35
N ARG A 135 12.26 10.68 -1.14
CA ARG A 135 12.76 10.11 0.12
C ARG A 135 11.58 9.74 0.98
N SER A 136 11.48 8.46 1.31
CA SER A 136 10.40 7.92 2.11
C SER A 136 10.82 7.69 3.56
N ASN A 137 9.85 7.78 4.46
CA ASN A 137 10.00 7.32 5.85
C ASN A 137 9.77 5.80 5.92
N LEU A 138 9.98 5.21 7.10
CA LEU A 138 9.57 3.83 7.34
C LEU A 138 8.04 3.68 7.23
N PRO A 139 7.54 2.56 6.67
CA PRO A 139 6.12 2.29 6.63
C PRO A 139 5.53 2.08 8.03
N GLN A 140 4.25 2.43 8.18
CA GLN A 140 3.50 2.27 9.42
C GLN A 140 2.26 1.42 9.16
N PHE A 141 2.06 0.40 10.01
CA PHE A 141 0.83 -0.39 10.01
C PHE A 141 -0.25 0.31 10.82
N LEU A 142 -1.47 0.27 10.29
CA LEU A 142 -2.66 0.79 10.92
C LEU A 142 -3.78 -0.22 10.73
N SER A 143 -4.54 -0.50 11.79
CA SER A 143 -5.70 -1.38 11.73
C SER A 143 -6.85 -0.77 12.53
N GLY A 144 -8.08 -1.02 12.09
CA GLY A 144 -9.26 -0.62 12.84
C GLY A 144 -10.51 -0.59 12.00
N ASN A 145 -11.53 0.09 12.55
CA ASN A 145 -12.78 0.31 11.84
C ASN A 145 -12.54 1.10 10.55
N CYS A 146 -13.11 0.63 9.45
CA CYS A 146 -12.91 1.19 8.11
C CYS A 146 -13.22 2.69 8.05
N TYR A 147 -14.37 3.11 8.58
CA TYR A 147 -14.77 4.52 8.58
C TYR A 147 -13.77 5.40 9.35
N HIS A 148 -13.44 5.04 10.59
CA HIS A 148 -12.51 5.82 11.41
C HIS A 148 -11.08 5.83 10.85
N LEU A 149 -10.62 4.72 10.27
CA LEU A 149 -9.28 4.65 9.71
C LEU A 149 -9.15 5.52 8.46
N LEU A 150 -10.13 5.47 7.56
CA LEU A 150 -10.14 6.31 6.36
C LEU A 150 -10.28 7.79 6.70
N ASP A 151 -11.10 8.16 7.68
CA ASP A 151 -11.18 9.52 8.19
C ASP A 151 -9.80 9.98 8.70
N LYS A 152 -9.12 9.21 9.55
CA LYS A 152 -7.75 9.52 10.00
C LYS A 152 -6.77 9.68 8.83
N LEU A 153 -6.86 8.79 7.83
CA LEU A 153 -5.96 8.75 6.68
C LEU A 153 -6.20 9.86 5.67
N PHE A 154 -7.43 10.34 5.51
CA PHE A 154 -7.77 11.34 4.50
C PHE A 154 -8.02 12.75 5.06
N SER A 155 -8.27 12.89 6.38
CA SER A 155 -8.60 14.17 7.02
C SER A 155 -7.39 14.96 7.53
N GLN A 156 -6.19 14.37 7.62
CA GLN A 156 -4.98 15.12 8.00
C GLN A 156 -4.15 15.56 6.77
N PRO A 157 -3.72 16.85 6.69
CA PRO A 157 -2.82 17.31 5.65
C PRO A 157 -1.45 16.61 5.73
N PRO A 158 -0.76 16.40 4.60
CA PRO A 158 0.48 15.61 4.52
C PRO A 158 1.59 16.10 5.46
N HIS A 159 1.61 17.38 5.82
CA HIS A 159 2.65 17.97 6.68
C HIS A 159 2.47 17.72 8.19
N ALA A 160 1.30 17.28 8.66
CA ALA A 160 1.03 17.11 10.10
C ALA A 160 1.56 15.78 10.68
N ARG A 161 1.95 14.81 9.83
CA ARG A 161 2.35 13.45 10.26
C ARG A 161 3.86 13.28 10.47
N CYS A 162 4.65 14.34 10.25
CA CYS A 162 6.11 14.34 10.45
C CYS A 162 6.55 14.84 11.82
N ALA A 163 5.61 15.12 12.74
CA ALA A 163 5.90 15.57 14.10
C ALA A 163 5.47 14.48 15.09
N GLY A 164 6.30 13.45 15.24
CA GLY A 164 6.13 12.35 16.18
C GLY A 164 7.43 11.60 16.33
#